data_AF-A0A8T3NV38-F1
#
_entry.id   AF-A0A8T3NV38-F1
#
_cell.length_a   1.000
_cell.length_b   1.000
_cell.length_c   1.000
_cell.angle_alpha   90.00
_cell.angle_beta   90.00
_cell.angle_gamma   90.00
#
_symmetry.space_group_name_H-M   'P 1'
#
loop_
_entity.id
_entity.type
_entity.pdbx_description
1 polymer ?
#
loop_
_entity_poly.entity_id
_entity_poly.type
_entity_poly.pdbx_seq_one_letter_code
_entity_poly.pdbx_strand_id
1 'polypeptide(L)'
;MARVAIVFTGGTIASLPDAATGAAMPTLDGEAILARIPGIADLADLEPIDRGLVSASHMSFTQIVESAGVLQAALDRDDVDGAVLAQGTDSIEETAFAYDLLVRSDKPVVVVGAMRTSADPAWDGPRNLRDAVRVASAPSLAGQGALVVMGGLILPADDAV
;
A
#
# COMPACT_ATOMS: atom_id res chain seq x y z
N MET A 1 12.62 13.42 9.41
CA MET A 1 11.78 13.04 8.26
C MET A 1 10.83 11.98 8.80
N ALA A 2 9.56 11.96 8.38
CA ALA A 2 8.63 10.94 8.88
C ALA A 2 9.13 9.55 8.49
N ARG A 3 8.94 8.54 9.33
CA ARG A 3 9.23 7.14 9.01
C ARG A 3 7.94 6.39 8.69
N VAL A 4 7.90 5.74 7.52
CA VAL A 4 6.70 5.07 7.01
C VAL A 4 7.03 3.60 6.72
N ALA A 5 6.31 2.69 7.38
CA ALA A 5 6.33 1.27 7.03
C ALA A 5 5.43 1.01 5.82
N ILE A 6 5.94 0.29 4.82
CA ILE A 6 5.17 -0.05 3.61
C ILE A 6 5.13 -1.57 3.47
N VAL A 7 3.95 -2.14 3.68
CA VAL A 7 3.70 -3.57 3.49
C VAL A 7 3.31 -3.82 2.02
N PHE A 8 4.03 -4.71 1.35
CA PHE A 8 3.75 -5.10 -0.04
C PHE A 8 3.18 -6.51 -0.08
N THR A 9 2.01 -6.68 -0.70
CA THR A 9 1.36 -8.00 -0.86
C THR A 9 1.24 -8.44 -2.32
N GLY A 10 1.72 -7.62 -3.27
CA GLY A 10 1.69 -7.91 -4.69
C GLY A 10 0.67 -7.08 -5.45
N GLY A 11 -0.16 -7.73 -6.27
CA GLY A 11 -1.11 -7.09 -7.16
C GLY A 11 -0.49 -6.37 -8.36
N THR A 12 -1.34 -5.65 -9.10
CA THR A 12 -0.97 -4.96 -10.35
C THR A 12 0.20 -4.01 -10.20
N ILE A 13 0.34 -3.36 -9.04
CA ILE A 13 1.46 -2.45 -8.74
C ILE A 13 2.82 -3.16 -8.77
N ALA A 14 2.84 -4.45 -8.41
CA ALA A 14 4.01 -5.33 -8.44
C ALA A 14 4.16 -6.12 -9.75
N SER A 15 3.21 -5.97 -10.69
CA SER A 15 3.12 -6.84 -11.86
C SER A 15 3.98 -6.39 -13.03
N LEU A 16 4.66 -7.35 -13.65
CA LEU A 16 5.30 -7.23 -14.96
C LEU A 16 4.70 -8.27 -15.93
N PRO A 17 4.79 -8.04 -17.25
CA PRO A 17 4.44 -9.05 -18.24
C PRO A 17 5.35 -10.27 -18.11
N ASP A 18 4.75 -11.45 -17.95
CA ASP A 18 5.45 -12.72 -18.02
C ASP A 18 6.03 -12.93 -19.43
N ALA A 19 7.27 -13.41 -19.51
CA ALA A 19 7.99 -13.50 -20.78
C ALA A 19 7.40 -14.55 -21.74
N ALA A 20 6.74 -15.58 -21.21
CA ALA A 20 6.18 -16.67 -22.02
C ALA A 20 4.73 -16.38 -22.46
N THR A 21 3.94 -15.80 -21.57
CA THR A 21 2.49 -15.66 -21.75
C THR A 21 2.04 -14.23 -21.99
N GLY A 22 2.86 -13.23 -21.65
CA GLY A 22 2.49 -11.82 -21.65
C GLY A 22 1.51 -11.42 -20.55
N ALA A 23 1.09 -12.37 -19.70
CA ALA A 23 0.17 -12.11 -18.60
C ALA A 23 0.82 -11.22 -17.53
N ALA A 24 0.02 -10.35 -16.91
CA ALA A 24 0.49 -9.52 -15.80
C ALA A 24 0.69 -10.39 -14.54
N MET A 25 1.94 -10.59 -14.13
CA MET A 25 2.29 -11.42 -12.97
C MET A 25 3.01 -10.58 -11.92
N PRO A 26 2.56 -10.60 -10.64
CA PRO A 26 3.25 -9.91 -9.56
C PRO A 26 4.63 -10.55 -9.36
N THR A 27 5.68 -9.76 -9.59
CA THR A 27 7.08 -10.24 -9.63
C THR A 27 8.05 -9.27 -8.96
N LEU A 28 7.67 -8.02 -8.76
CA LEU A 28 8.49 -7.01 -8.08
C LEU A 28 8.25 -7.06 -6.57
N ASP A 29 9.33 -7.11 -5.79
CA ASP A 29 9.30 -6.84 -4.36
C ASP A 29 9.20 -5.32 -4.07
N GLY A 30 9.03 -4.99 -2.80
CA GLY A 30 8.87 -3.61 -2.34
C GLY A 30 10.06 -2.72 -2.72
N GLU A 31 11.29 -3.19 -2.53
CA GLU A 31 12.48 -2.42 -2.91
C GLU A 31 12.53 -2.13 -4.42
N ALA A 32 12.22 -3.12 -5.26
CA ALA A 32 12.20 -2.95 -6.71
C ALA A 32 11.08 -2.01 -7.18
N ILE A 33 9.93 -2.00 -6.49
CA ILE A 33 8.86 -1.02 -6.74
C ILE A 33 9.33 0.38 -6.35
N LEU A 34 9.87 0.57 -5.15
CA LEU A 34 10.33 1.87 -4.65
C LEU A 34 11.45 2.45 -5.51
N ALA A 35 12.39 1.62 -5.99
CA ALA A 35 13.47 2.04 -6.89
C ALA A 35 12.97 2.60 -8.23
N ARG A 36 11.75 2.26 -8.65
CA ARG A 36 11.12 2.78 -9.88
C ARG A 36 10.42 4.13 -9.68
N ILE A 37 10.43 4.69 -8.47
CA ILE A 37 9.72 5.93 -8.12
C ILE A 37 10.73 7.03 -7.77
N PRO A 38 11.07 7.92 -8.73
CA PRO A 38 12.04 8.98 -8.50
C PRO A 38 11.65 9.91 -7.34
N GLY A 39 12.60 10.15 -6.44
CA GLY A 39 12.45 11.08 -5.31
C GLY A 39 11.49 10.61 -4.22
N ILE A 40 11.11 9.32 -4.19
CA ILE A 40 10.24 8.81 -3.11
C ILE A 40 10.96 8.80 -1.74
N ALA A 41 12.27 8.52 -1.73
CA ALA A 41 13.10 8.55 -0.52
C ALA A 41 13.30 9.97 0.05
N ASP A 42 12.99 11.02 -0.73
CA ASP A 42 13.02 12.41 -0.23
C ASP A 42 11.75 12.76 0.55
N LEU A 43 10.69 11.94 0.46
CA LEU A 43 9.40 12.19 1.11
C LEU A 43 9.38 11.71 2.56
N ALA A 44 9.93 10.51 2.81
CA ALA A 44 9.92 9.83 4.10
C ALA A 44 11.07 8.81 4.18
N ASP A 45 11.43 8.42 5.41
CA ASP A 45 12.27 7.25 5.67
C ASP A 45 11.40 6.00 5.52
N LEU A 46 11.63 5.22 4.46
CA LEU A 46 10.75 4.14 4.03
C LEU A 46 11.26 2.78 4.52
N GLU A 47 10.39 2.03 5.17
CA GLU A 47 10.66 0.65 5.60
C GLU A 47 9.80 -0.32 4.77
N PRO A 48 10.31 -0.87 3.66
CA PRO A 48 9.59 -1.87 2.88
C PRO A 48 9.51 -3.22 3.63
N ILE A 49 8.33 -3.83 3.64
CA ILE A 49 8.05 -5.12 4.27
C ILE A 49 7.29 -6.00 3.27
N ASP A 50 7.96 -6.99 2.69
CA ASP A 50 7.34 -7.91 1.73
C ASP A 50 6.55 -9.03 2.43
N ARG A 51 5.28 -9.20 2.03
CA ARG A 51 4.34 -10.22 2.54
C ARG A 51 3.79 -11.11 1.43
N GLY A 52 4.57 -11.27 0.36
CA GLY A 52 4.27 -12.15 -0.76
C GLY A 52 3.84 -11.40 -2.02
N LEU A 53 3.56 -12.18 -3.07
CA LEU A 53 3.20 -11.70 -4.41
C LEU A 53 1.86 -12.30 -4.81
N VAL A 54 0.81 -11.81 -4.17
CA VAL A 54 -0.55 -12.31 -4.29
C VAL A 54 -1.33 -11.42 -5.27
N SER A 55 -2.07 -12.04 -6.19
CA SER A 55 -3.07 -11.31 -6.98
C SER A 55 -4.24 -10.93 -6.08
N ALA A 56 -4.79 -9.72 -6.20
CA ALA A 56 -5.90 -9.30 -5.34
C ALA A 56 -7.12 -10.23 -5.43
N SER A 57 -7.41 -10.77 -6.61
CA SER A 57 -8.43 -11.82 -6.81
C SER A 57 -8.23 -13.11 -6.00
N HIS A 58 -7.04 -13.31 -5.42
CA HIS A 58 -6.70 -14.46 -4.57
C HIS A 58 -6.35 -14.03 -3.13
N MET A 59 -6.54 -12.76 -2.78
CA MET A 59 -6.30 -12.26 -1.43
C MET A 59 -7.31 -12.90 -0.48
N SER A 60 -6.82 -13.72 0.44
CA SER A 60 -7.65 -14.37 1.45
C SER A 60 -7.86 -13.48 2.67
N PHE A 61 -8.97 -13.68 3.37
CA PHE A 61 -9.23 -13.00 4.65
C PHE A 61 -8.10 -13.22 5.67
N THR A 62 -7.51 -14.42 5.70
CA THR A 62 -6.36 -14.71 6.56
C THR A 62 -5.17 -13.79 6.25
N GLN A 63 -4.85 -13.60 4.97
CA GLN A 63 -3.76 -12.70 4.57
C GLN A 63 -4.04 -11.24 4.89
N ILE A 64 -5.31 -10.81 4.78
CA ILE A 64 -5.76 -9.47 5.22
C ILE A 64 -5.47 -9.30 6.71
N VAL A 65 -5.93 -10.22 7.55
CA VAL A 65 -5.73 -10.17 9.02
C VAL A 65 -4.25 -10.25 9.40
N GLU A 66 -3.48 -11.13 8.76
CA GLU A 66 -2.04 -11.24 9.01
C GLU A 66 -1.31 -9.93 8.68
N SER A 67 -1.66 -9.30 7.56
CA SER A 67 -1.08 -8.03 7.14
C SER A 67 -1.51 -6.88 8.05
N ALA A 68 -2.73 -6.90 8.60
CA ALA A 68 -3.16 -5.97 9.65
C ALA A 68 -2.27 -6.07 10.90
N GLY A 69 -1.91 -7.30 11.30
CA GLY A 69 -0.98 -7.54 12.41
C GLY A 69 0.42 -6.99 12.16
N VAL A 70 0.92 -7.06 10.91
CA VAL A 70 2.19 -6.45 10.52
C VAL A 70 2.13 -4.93 10.62
N LEU A 71 1.06 -4.32 10.09
CA LEU A 71 0.85 -2.88 10.19
C LEU A 71 0.76 -2.44 11.65
N GLN A 72 -0.02 -3.13 12.48
CA GLN A 72 -0.13 -2.83 13.91
C GLN A 72 1.24 -2.87 14.59
N ALA A 73 2.01 -3.93 14.38
CA ALA A 73 3.33 -4.07 14.98
C ALA A 73 4.29 -2.94 14.56
N ALA A 74 4.18 -2.46 13.32
CA ALA A 74 4.94 -1.29 12.87
C ALA A 74 4.46 -0.01 13.56
N LEU A 75 3.15 0.22 13.61
CA LEU A 75 2.54 1.42 14.19
C LEU A 75 2.69 1.51 15.71
N ASP A 76 2.85 0.38 16.41
CA ASP A 76 3.14 0.32 17.84
C ASP A 76 4.54 0.86 18.18
N ARG A 77 5.43 0.99 17.20
CA ARG A 77 6.77 1.54 17.42
C ARG A 77 6.75 3.07 17.46
N ASP A 78 7.39 3.66 18.47
CA ASP A 78 7.49 5.11 18.62
C ASP A 78 8.22 5.81 17.46
N ASP A 79 9.09 5.08 16.74
CA ASP A 79 9.88 5.62 15.62
C ASP A 79 9.16 5.56 14.27
N VAL A 80 7.95 5.00 14.19
CA VAL A 80 7.13 4.93 12.97
C VAL A 80 5.98 5.93 13.07
N ASP A 81 5.82 6.77 12.05
CA ASP A 81 4.81 7.84 12.02
C ASP A 81 3.51 7.42 11.32
N GLY A 82 3.56 6.43 10.44
CA GLY A 82 2.40 5.91 9.72
C GLY A 82 2.74 4.66 8.91
N ALA A 83 1.72 4.03 8.32
CA ALA A 83 1.90 2.80 7.56
C ALA A 83 1.05 2.74 6.29
N VAL A 84 1.57 2.04 5.29
CA VAL A 84 0.95 1.87 3.97
C VAL A 84 0.87 0.38 3.65
N LEU A 85 -0.27 -0.08 3.12
CA LEU A 85 -0.40 -1.37 2.43
C LEU A 85 -0.48 -1.14 0.93
N ALA A 86 0.51 -1.62 0.19
CA ALA A 86 0.49 -1.71 -1.27
C ALA A 86 0.00 -3.10 -1.71
N GLN A 87 -1.15 -3.12 -2.38
CA GLN A 87 -1.77 -4.35 -2.87
C GLN A 87 -2.42 -4.19 -4.26
N GLY A 88 -3.05 -5.26 -4.75
CA GLY A 88 -3.89 -5.19 -5.94
C GLY A 88 -5.28 -4.61 -5.63
N THR A 89 -5.95 -4.10 -6.67
CA THR A 89 -7.13 -3.25 -6.52
C THR A 89 -8.44 -4.01 -6.28
N ASP A 90 -8.53 -5.26 -6.74
CA ASP A 90 -9.79 -6.04 -6.73
C ASP A 90 -10.41 -6.21 -5.34
N SER A 91 -9.60 -6.12 -4.27
CA SER A 91 -10.04 -6.27 -2.89
C SER A 91 -9.63 -5.12 -1.97
N ILE A 92 -9.42 -3.92 -2.53
CA ILE A 92 -8.98 -2.74 -1.75
C ILE A 92 -10.06 -2.31 -0.76
N GLU A 93 -11.33 -2.31 -1.18
CA GLU A 93 -12.45 -1.90 -0.33
C GLU A 93 -12.58 -2.81 0.90
N GLU A 94 -12.54 -4.14 0.74
CA GLU A 94 -12.67 -5.04 1.89
C GLU A 94 -11.47 -4.95 2.82
N THR A 95 -10.27 -4.75 2.26
CA THR A 95 -9.04 -4.63 3.05
C THR A 95 -9.01 -3.34 3.85
N ALA A 96 -9.36 -2.21 3.21
CA ALA A 96 -9.44 -0.92 3.89
C ALA A 96 -10.48 -0.96 5.01
N PHE A 97 -11.67 -1.49 4.72
CA PHE A 97 -12.72 -1.63 5.72
C PHE A 97 -12.31 -2.57 6.87
N ALA A 98 -11.64 -3.69 6.57
CA ALA A 98 -11.09 -4.56 7.60
C ALA A 98 -10.07 -3.83 8.47
N TYR A 99 -9.21 -2.98 7.90
CA TYR A 99 -8.16 -2.28 8.64
C TYR A 99 -8.71 -1.17 9.53
N ASP A 100 -9.79 -0.53 9.11
CA ASP A 100 -10.53 0.41 9.93
C ASP A 100 -11.04 -0.22 11.24
N LEU A 101 -11.37 -1.52 11.18
CA LEU A 101 -11.87 -2.28 12.32
C LEU A 101 -10.76 -3.00 13.13
N LEU A 102 -9.69 -3.42 12.47
CA LEU A 102 -8.67 -4.28 13.06
C LEU A 102 -7.45 -3.51 13.60
N VAL A 103 -7.05 -2.41 12.96
CA VAL A 103 -5.87 -1.65 13.35
C VAL A 103 -6.26 -0.62 14.42
N ARG A 104 -5.57 -0.67 15.55
CA ARG A 104 -5.78 0.18 16.72
C ARG A 104 -4.61 1.13 16.86
N SER A 105 -4.61 2.18 16.03
CA SER A 105 -3.63 3.25 16.09
C SER A 105 -4.25 4.57 15.67
N ASP A 106 -3.84 5.67 16.29
CA ASP A 106 -4.17 7.02 15.84
C ASP A 106 -3.25 7.46 14.68
N LYS A 107 -2.16 6.73 14.41
CA LYS A 107 -1.25 7.03 13.31
C LYS A 107 -1.92 6.71 11.97
N PRO A 108 -1.64 7.48 10.89
CA PRO A 108 -2.25 7.24 9.58
C PRO A 108 -2.00 5.82 9.03
N VAL A 109 -3.07 5.19 8.53
CA VAL A 109 -3.04 3.90 7.84
C VAL A 109 -3.60 4.07 6.44
N VAL A 110 -2.82 3.70 5.43
CA VAL A 110 -3.19 3.90 4.02
C VAL A 110 -3.19 2.58 3.26
N VAL A 111 -4.22 2.31 2.48
CA VAL A 111 -4.25 1.26 1.48
C VAL A 111 -4.10 1.88 0.09
N VAL A 112 -3.24 1.31 -0.73
CA VAL A 112 -2.91 1.81 -2.07
C VAL A 112 -2.73 0.68 -3.06
N GLY A 113 -3.03 0.95 -4.33
CA GLY A 113 -2.77 0.05 -5.44
C GLY A 113 -2.47 0.80 -6.73
N ALA A 114 -2.50 0.09 -7.85
CA ALA A 114 -2.37 0.65 -9.19
C ALA A 114 -3.32 -0.09 -10.15
N MET A 115 -3.95 0.65 -11.06
CA MET A 115 -4.80 0.07 -12.10
C MET A 115 -3.99 -0.42 -13.32
N ARG A 116 -2.76 0.08 -13.48
CA ARG A 116 -1.85 -0.29 -14.57
C ARG A 116 -0.59 -0.97 -14.04
N THR A 117 -0.10 -1.94 -14.81
CA THR A 117 1.08 -2.73 -14.44
C THR A 117 2.35 -1.87 -14.44
N SER A 118 3.37 -2.31 -13.71
CA SER A 118 4.68 -1.62 -13.62
C SER A 118 5.46 -1.55 -14.94
N ALA A 119 4.96 -2.16 -16.01
CA ALA A 119 5.53 -2.08 -17.36
C ALA A 119 4.82 -1.04 -18.26
N ASP A 120 3.65 -0.55 -17.88
CA ASP A 120 2.93 0.47 -18.64
C ASP A 120 3.66 1.82 -18.50
N PRO A 121 3.99 2.52 -19.61
CA PRO A 121 4.65 3.83 -19.54
C PRO A 121 3.89 4.90 -18.74
N ALA A 122 2.57 4.77 -18.64
CA ALA A 122 1.66 5.65 -17.93
C ALA A 122 1.08 5.01 -16.67
N TRP A 123 1.79 4.04 -16.08
CA TRP A 123 1.33 3.39 -14.85
C TRP A 123 1.20 4.36 -13.68
N ASP A 124 0.14 4.16 -12.90
CA ASP A 124 -0.33 5.09 -11.86
C ASP A 124 0.31 4.84 -10.49
N GLY A 125 0.99 3.70 -10.30
CA GLY A 125 1.62 3.33 -9.03
C GLY A 125 2.63 4.33 -8.45
N PRO A 126 3.51 5.00 -9.24
CA PRO A 126 4.44 6.00 -8.71
C PRO A 126 3.73 7.18 -8.09
N ARG A 127 2.63 7.63 -8.72
CA ARG A 127 1.84 8.73 -8.19
C ARG A 127 1.08 8.28 -6.95
N ASN A 128 0.38 7.15 -7.03
CA ASN A 128 -0.43 6.64 -5.92
C ASN A 128 0.44 6.37 -4.68
N LEU A 129 1.61 5.74 -4.82
CA LEU A 129 2.53 5.49 -3.69
C LEU A 129 3.12 6.78 -3.10
N ARG A 130 3.49 7.77 -3.92
CA ARG A 130 3.96 9.07 -3.40
C ARG A 130 2.88 9.78 -2.61
N ASP A 131 1.65 9.75 -3.10
CA ASP A 131 0.52 10.35 -2.41
C ASP A 131 0.18 9.57 -1.13
N ALA A 132 0.21 8.23 -1.17
CA ALA A 132 0.04 7.38 0.01
C ALA A 132 1.11 7.63 1.09
N VAL A 133 2.39 7.76 0.70
CA VAL A 133 3.49 8.09 1.63
C VAL A 133 3.29 9.47 2.26
N ARG A 134 2.85 10.47 1.49
CA ARG A 134 2.54 11.81 2.04
C ARG A 134 1.39 11.76 3.03
N VAL A 135 0.33 11.02 2.72
CA VAL A 135 -0.82 10.83 3.61
C VAL A 135 -0.37 10.11 4.88
N ALA A 136 0.41 9.03 4.75
CA ALA A 136 0.95 8.29 5.88
C ALA A 136 1.89 9.13 6.77
N SER A 137 2.54 10.15 6.19
CA SER A 137 3.45 11.06 6.88
C SER A 137 2.77 12.29 7.49
N ALA A 138 1.45 12.45 7.35
CA ALA A 138 0.74 13.68 7.70
C ALA A 138 0.08 13.59 9.09
N PRO A 139 0.57 14.29 10.13
CA PRO A 139 -0.04 14.26 11.46
C PRO A 139 -1.48 14.80 11.49
N SER A 140 -1.84 15.66 10.53
CA SER A 140 -3.21 16.17 10.38
C SER A 140 -4.23 15.11 9.97
N LEU A 141 -3.78 13.94 9.54
CA LEU A 141 -4.61 12.78 9.19
C LEU A 141 -4.58 11.70 10.27
N ALA A 142 -4.05 12.00 11.45
CA ALA A 142 -4.15 11.13 12.61
C ALA A 142 -5.62 10.92 13.02
N GLY A 143 -5.96 9.70 13.44
CA GLY A 143 -7.29 9.31 13.91
C GLY A 143 -8.38 9.30 12.85
N GLN A 144 -8.02 9.31 11.56
CA GLN A 144 -8.97 9.26 10.43
C GLN A 144 -9.41 7.83 10.05
N GLY A 145 -8.99 6.82 10.83
CA GLY A 145 -9.20 5.42 10.45
C GLY A 145 -8.32 5.00 9.27
N ALA A 146 -8.72 3.95 8.57
CA ALA A 146 -8.04 3.50 7.36
C ALA A 146 -8.46 4.35 6.14
N LEU A 147 -7.48 4.74 5.32
CA LEU A 147 -7.68 5.57 4.14
C LEU A 147 -7.29 4.82 2.86
N VAL A 148 -8.03 4.99 1.78
CA VAL A 148 -7.65 4.57 0.43
C VAL A 148 -7.11 5.75 -0.35
N VAL A 149 -5.90 5.63 -0.91
CA VAL A 149 -5.26 6.70 -1.69
C VAL A 149 -4.95 6.22 -3.10
N MET A 150 -5.78 6.64 -4.06
CA MET A 150 -5.61 6.31 -5.48
C MET A 150 -6.17 7.42 -6.36
N GLY A 151 -5.60 7.61 -7.55
CA GLY A 151 -6.15 8.55 -8.54
C GLY A 151 -6.08 10.03 -8.15
N GLY A 152 -5.43 10.37 -7.03
CA GLY A 152 -5.42 11.72 -6.46
C GLY A 152 -6.56 12.00 -5.48
N LEU A 153 -7.27 10.96 -5.06
CA LEU A 153 -8.28 11.01 -4.01
C LEU A 153 -7.71 10.43 -2.71
N ILE A 154 -8.26 10.90 -1.59
CA ILE A 154 -8.07 10.34 -0.26
C ILE A 154 -9.49 10.01 0.21
N LEU A 155 -9.81 8.73 0.32
CA LEU A 155 -11.14 8.25 0.67
C LEU A 155 -11.07 7.53 2.02
N PRO A 156 -12.02 7.76 2.94
CA PRO A 156 -12.14 6.91 4.12
C PRO A 156 -12.61 5.52 3.70
N ALA A 157 -12.26 4.50 4.49
CA ALA A 157 -12.54 3.11 4.17
C ALA A 157 -14.03 2.77 3.99
N ASP A 158 -14.93 3.54 4.62
CA ASP A 158 -16.38 3.36 4.53
C ASP A 158 -17.04 4.04 3.32
N ASP A 159 -16.34 4.96 2.64
CA ASP A 159 -16.78 5.62 1.40
C ASP A 159 -16.00 5.16 0.14
N ALA A 160 -15.05 4.24 0.30
CA ALA A 160 -14.29 3.68 -0.82
C ALA A 160 -15.12 2.62 -1.56
N VAL A 161 -15.87 3.05 -2.60
CA VAL A 161 -16.68 2.21 -3.50
C VAL A 161 -16.45 2.60 -4.97
#